data_AF-A0AAT9RTR7-F1
#
_entry.id   AF-A0AAT9RTR7-F1
#
_cell.length_a   1.000
_cell.length_b   1.000
_cell.length_c   1.000
_cell.angle_alpha   90.00
_cell.angle_beta   90.00
_cell.angle_gamma   90.00
#
_symmetry.space_group_name_H-M   'P 1'
#
loop_
_entity.id
_entity.type
_entity.pdbx_description
1 polymer ?
#
loop_
_entity_poly.entity_id
_entity_poly.type
_entity_poly.pdbx_seq_one_letter_code
_entity_poly.pdbx_strand_id
1 'polypeptide(L)'
;MDCYRLVGEDKLARTLAEEVLRTGADFDGTERSPMRNAEARVTLGVTAAREGDLEQALTMGERALEGDRRSVPSLIMTSRELAAEMKRRYVGEPAAEEYLARLQALGQEKPGFLPQ
;
A
#
# COMPACT_ATOMS: atom_id res chain seq x y z
N MET A 1 6.93 8.61 7.75
CA MET A 1 5.69 8.22 7.06
C MET A 1 4.69 7.63 8.03
N ASP A 2 4.96 6.43 8.56
CA ASP A 2 3.94 5.64 9.27
C ASP A 2 3.43 6.31 10.55
N CYS A 3 4.30 6.91 11.34
CA CYS A 3 3.87 7.65 12.53
C CYS A 3 2.91 8.79 12.17
N TYR A 4 3.24 9.59 11.15
CA TYR A 4 2.38 10.67 10.67
C TYR A 4 1.08 10.17 10.07
N ARG A 5 1.12 9.08 9.30
CA ARG A 5 -0.07 8.43 8.75
C ARG A 5 -0.99 7.92 9.85
N LEU A 6 -0.46 7.30 10.90
CA LEU A 6 -1.25 6.77 12.02
C LEU A 6 -1.93 7.86 12.85
N VAL A 7 -1.31 9.03 12.99
CA VAL A 7 -1.91 10.17 13.71
C VAL A 7 -2.76 11.08 12.83
N GLY A 8 -2.95 10.73 11.55
CA GLY A 8 -3.79 11.48 10.60
C GLY A 8 -3.11 12.69 9.94
N GLU A 9 -1.80 12.86 10.11
CA GLU A 9 -1.01 13.89 9.42
C GLU A 9 -0.70 13.46 7.97
N ASP A 10 -1.76 13.27 7.18
CA ASP A 10 -1.71 12.64 5.86
C ASP A 10 -0.84 13.42 4.86
N LYS A 11 -0.84 14.75 4.93
CA LYS A 11 0.01 15.60 4.06
C LYS A 11 1.50 15.32 4.28
N LEU A 12 1.93 15.25 5.54
CA LEU A 12 3.33 14.97 5.87
C LEU A 12 3.69 13.51 5.60
N ALA A 13 2.76 12.59 5.83
CA ALA A 13 2.91 11.19 5.46
C ALA A 13 3.15 11.03 3.95
N ARG A 14 2.35 11.72 3.13
CA ARG A 14 2.47 11.74 1.66
C ARG A 14 3.82 12.29 1.21
N THR A 15 4.22 13.48 1.66
CA THR A 15 5.50 14.09 1.26
C THR A 15 6.68 13.17 1.55
N LEU A 16 6.69 12.51 2.70
CA LEU A 16 7.75 11.56 3.05
C LEU A 16 7.71 10.28 2.20
N ALA A 17 6.53 9.88 1.70
CA ALA A 17 6.39 8.74 0.79
C ALA A 17 6.89 9.03 -0.61
N GLU A 18 6.57 10.22 -1.12
CA GLU A 18 7.10 10.72 -2.38
C GLU A 18 8.63 10.81 -2.34
N GLU A 19 9.20 11.27 -1.22
CA GLU A 19 10.65 11.30 -1.00
C GLU A 19 11.29 9.91 -1.08
N VAL A 20 10.67 8.93 -0.41
CA VAL A 20 11.15 7.55 -0.43
C VAL A 20 11.11 6.97 -1.84
N LEU A 21 10.02 7.18 -2.58
CA LEU A 21 9.94 6.68 -3.96
C LEU A 21 10.94 7.38 -4.89
N ARG A 22 11.13 8.69 -4.72
CA ARG A 22 12.08 9.48 -5.52
C ARG A 22 13.52 9.01 -5.32
N THR A 23 13.86 8.61 -4.09
CA THR A 23 15.21 8.12 -3.73
C THR A 23 15.34 6.59 -3.78
N GLY A 24 14.23 5.88 -4.01
CA GLY A 24 14.14 4.42 -3.92
C GLY A 24 14.40 3.66 -5.22
N ALA A 25 14.65 4.37 -6.32
CA ALA A 25 15.04 3.80 -7.62
C ALA A 25 16.46 4.25 -8.00
N ASP A 26 17.14 3.43 -8.78
CA ASP A 26 18.37 3.80 -9.48
C ASP A 26 18.06 4.51 -10.81
N PHE A 27 19.07 5.04 -11.50
CA PHE A 27 18.89 5.78 -12.75
C PHE A 27 18.30 4.92 -13.89
N ASP A 28 18.46 3.60 -13.81
CA ASP A 28 17.92 2.63 -14.77
C ASP A 28 16.49 2.15 -14.42
N GLY A 29 15.91 2.67 -13.34
CA GLY A 29 14.59 2.30 -12.84
C GLY A 29 14.58 1.10 -11.90
N THR A 30 15.73 0.48 -11.62
CA THR A 30 15.84 -0.63 -10.67
C THR A 30 15.52 -0.14 -9.26
N GLU A 31 14.58 -0.82 -8.59
CA GLU A 31 14.27 -0.51 -7.20
C GLU A 31 15.40 -0.94 -6.26
N ARG A 32 16.03 0.04 -5.60
CA ARG A 32 17.12 -0.19 -4.64
C ARG A 32 16.61 -0.76 -3.31
N SER A 33 15.41 -0.37 -2.92
CA SER A 33 14.76 -0.79 -1.68
C SER A 33 13.31 -1.22 -1.90
N PRO A 34 13.07 -2.38 -2.53
CA PRO A 34 11.72 -2.77 -2.98
C PRO A 34 10.66 -2.80 -1.87
N MET A 35 10.99 -3.34 -0.70
CA MET A 35 10.07 -3.34 0.44
C MET A 35 9.75 -1.93 0.94
N ARG A 36 10.75 -1.05 0.97
CA ARG A 36 10.56 0.32 1.42
C ARG A 36 9.71 1.14 0.43
N ASN A 37 9.86 0.85 -0.86
CA ASN A 37 9.05 1.45 -1.91
C ASN A 37 7.60 0.94 -1.85
N ALA A 38 7.39 -0.35 -1.58
CA ALA A 38 6.06 -0.90 -1.35
C ALA A 38 5.37 -0.22 -0.15
N GLU A 39 6.07 -0.04 0.98
CA GLU A 39 5.53 0.70 2.14
C GLU A 39 5.17 2.15 1.82
N ALA A 40 6.00 2.85 1.04
CA ALA A 40 5.72 4.20 0.59
C ALA A 40 4.47 4.25 -0.30
N ARG A 41 4.33 3.30 -1.23
CA ARG A 41 3.13 3.19 -2.07
C ARG A 41 1.88 2.92 -1.26
N VAL A 42 1.92 2.00 -0.29
CA VAL A 42 0.78 1.80 0.62
C VAL A 42 0.44 3.07 1.39
N THR A 43 1.45 3.82 1.85
CA THR A 43 1.24 5.12 2.51
C THR A 43 0.51 6.10 1.58
N LEU A 44 0.96 6.25 0.33
CA LEU A 44 0.28 7.07 -0.66
C LEU A 44 -1.16 6.62 -0.89
N GLY A 45 -1.37 5.30 -1.02
CA GLY A 45 -2.69 4.72 -1.20
C GLY A 45 -3.65 5.03 -0.05
N VAL A 46 -3.18 4.92 1.21
CA VAL A 46 -3.97 5.28 2.40
C VAL A 46 -4.34 6.76 2.40
N THR A 47 -3.38 7.64 2.13
CA THR A 47 -3.64 9.09 2.13
C THR A 47 -4.59 9.50 0.99
N ALA A 48 -4.50 8.87 -0.17
CA ALA A 48 -5.42 9.09 -1.30
C ALA A 48 -6.83 8.60 -0.97
N ALA A 49 -6.97 7.38 -0.42
CA ALA A 49 -8.24 6.85 0.04
C ALA A 49 -8.90 7.73 1.11
N ARG A 50 -8.08 8.39 1.94
CA ARG A 50 -8.55 9.35 2.96
C ARG A 50 -9.11 10.63 2.38
N GLU A 51 -8.55 11.09 1.27
CA GLU A 51 -8.97 12.29 0.55
C GLU A 51 -10.12 12.04 -0.42
N GLY A 52 -10.55 10.78 -0.61
CA GLY A 52 -11.63 10.43 -1.52
C GLY A 52 -11.16 10.02 -2.92
N ASP A 53 -9.85 9.99 -3.16
CA ASP A 53 -9.27 9.60 -4.45
C ASP A 53 -9.07 8.08 -4.54
N LEU A 54 -10.13 7.37 -4.96
CA LEU A 54 -10.13 5.92 -5.10
C LEU A 54 -9.13 5.44 -6.17
N GLU A 55 -9.10 6.12 -7.32
CA GLU A 55 -8.25 5.74 -8.46
C GLU A 55 -6.78 5.76 -8.06
N GLN A 56 -6.35 6.84 -7.41
CA GLN A 56 -4.97 6.96 -6.97
C GLN A 56 -4.65 5.93 -5.88
N ALA A 57 -5.60 5.68 -4.98
CA ALA A 57 -5.44 4.72 -3.91
C ALA A 57 -5.24 3.29 -4.43
N LEU A 58 -6.04 2.88 -5.43
CA LEU A 58 -5.91 1.59 -6.09
C LEU A 58 -4.60 1.49 -6.88
N THR A 59 -4.27 2.53 -7.64
CA THR A 59 -3.02 2.57 -8.42
C THR A 59 -1.79 2.36 -7.53
N MET A 60 -1.73 3.05 -6.39
CA MET A 60 -0.61 2.87 -5.45
C MET A 60 -0.67 1.54 -4.73
N GLY A 61 -1.87 1.08 -4.35
CA GLY A 61 -2.09 -0.24 -3.77
C GLY A 61 -1.56 -1.36 -4.67
N GLU A 62 -1.96 -1.40 -5.93
CA GLU A 62 -1.53 -2.41 -6.90
C GLU A 62 -0.02 -2.36 -7.14
N ARG A 63 0.56 -1.17 -7.34
CA ARG A 63 2.02 -1.04 -7.50
C ARG A 63 2.81 -1.50 -6.27
N ALA A 64 2.23 -1.44 -5.08
CA ALA A 64 2.85 -2.01 -3.89
C ALA A 64 2.85 -3.55 -3.92
N LEU A 65 1.86 -4.15 -4.58
CA LEU A 65 1.72 -5.59 -4.79
C LEU A 65 2.46 -6.12 -6.02
N GLU A 66 3.13 -5.30 -6.83
CA GLU A 66 3.77 -5.76 -8.09
C GLU A 66 5.25 -6.12 -7.96
N GLY A 67 5.97 -5.69 -6.91
CA GLY A 67 7.44 -5.84 -6.85
C GLY A 67 7.96 -7.29 -6.76
N ASP A 68 8.98 -7.65 -7.54
CA ASP A 68 9.52 -9.02 -7.59
C ASP A 68 10.15 -9.51 -6.28
N ARG A 69 10.82 -8.62 -5.54
CA ARG A 69 11.44 -8.91 -4.23
C ARG A 69 10.53 -8.42 -3.11
N ARG A 70 9.69 -9.32 -2.57
CA ARG A 70 8.75 -8.98 -1.48
C ARG A 70 8.72 -10.00 -0.34
N SER A 71 8.70 -9.49 0.90
CA SER A 71 8.18 -10.22 2.05
C SER A 71 6.66 -10.11 2.01
N VAL A 72 5.98 -11.17 1.55
CA VAL A 72 4.51 -11.19 1.50
C VAL A 72 3.88 -10.96 2.87
N PRO A 73 4.35 -11.57 3.98
CA PRO A 73 3.78 -11.28 5.31
C PRO A 73 3.89 -9.80 5.69
N SER A 74 5.05 -9.18 5.48
CA SER A 74 5.26 -7.76 5.76
C SER A 74 4.37 -6.88 4.88
N LEU A 75 4.17 -7.27 3.62
CA LEU A 75 3.32 -6.55 2.69
C LEU A 75 1.85 -6.63 3.10
N ILE A 76 1.35 -7.82 3.44
CA ILE A 76 -0.02 -7.99 3.97
C ILE A 76 -0.20 -7.13 5.23
N MET A 77 0.75 -7.19 6.17
CA MET A 77 0.71 -6.38 7.40
C MET A 77 0.63 -4.89 7.10
N THR A 78 1.46 -4.40 6.17
CA THR A 78 1.52 -2.98 5.80
C THR A 78 0.24 -2.53 5.09
N SER A 79 -0.30 -3.36 4.21
CA SER A 79 -1.52 -3.07 3.43
C SER A 79 -2.82 -3.13 4.23
N ARG A 80 -2.80 -3.59 5.51
CA ARG A 80 -4.01 -3.70 6.35
C ARG A 80 -4.76 -2.38 6.48
N GLU A 81 -4.04 -1.27 6.60
CA GLU A 81 -4.67 0.03 6.76
C GLU A 81 -5.35 0.49 5.48
N LEU A 82 -4.72 0.29 4.32
CA LEU A 82 -5.34 0.58 3.03
C LEU A 82 -6.59 -0.30 2.82
N ALA A 83 -6.52 -1.58 3.15
CA ALA A 83 -7.67 -2.48 3.09
C ALA A 83 -8.80 -2.03 4.02
N ALA A 84 -8.50 -1.52 5.21
CA ALA A 84 -9.50 -0.98 6.13
C ALA A 84 -10.15 0.28 5.55
N GLU A 85 -9.39 1.18 4.92
CA GLU A 85 -9.95 2.37 4.29
C GLU A 85 -10.80 2.05 3.06
N MET A 86 -10.40 1.05 2.26
CA MET A 86 -11.22 0.53 1.15
C MET A 86 -12.58 0.02 1.64
N LYS A 87 -12.58 -0.84 2.66
CA LYS A 87 -13.82 -1.37 3.26
C LYS A 87 -14.70 -0.29 3.88
N ARG A 88 -14.10 0.75 4.44
CA ARG A 88 -14.83 1.80 5.16
C ARG A 88 -15.46 2.84 4.23
N ARG A 89 -14.75 3.23 3.17
CA ARG A 89 -15.12 4.37 2.32
C ARG A 89 -15.68 3.98 0.96
N TYR A 90 -15.30 2.82 0.45
CA TYR A 90 -15.58 2.40 -0.92
C TYR A 90 -16.30 1.05 -0.97
N VAL A 91 -17.19 0.83 0.00
CA VAL A 91 -18.06 -0.36 0.01
C VAL A 91 -18.97 -0.35 -1.22
N GLY A 92 -19.04 -1.48 -1.94
CA GLY A 92 -19.83 -1.60 -3.17
C GLY A 92 -19.15 -1.06 -4.43
N GLU A 93 -17.96 -0.47 -4.32
CA GLU A 93 -17.15 -0.12 -5.49
C GLU A 93 -16.44 -1.38 -6.02
N PRO A 94 -16.75 -1.86 -7.25
CA PRO A 94 -16.22 -3.13 -7.75
C PRO A 94 -14.69 -3.18 -7.76
N ALA A 95 -14.03 -2.06 -8.08
CA ALA A 95 -12.57 -1.98 -8.13
C ALA A 95 -11.93 -2.07 -6.73
N ALA A 96 -12.59 -1.56 -5.70
CA ALA A 96 -12.13 -1.71 -4.31
C ALA A 96 -12.29 -3.17 -3.83
N GLU A 97 -13.39 -3.82 -4.21
CA GLU A 97 -13.63 -5.23 -3.92
C GLU A 97 -12.62 -6.16 -4.61
N GLU A 98 -12.28 -5.88 -5.88
CA GLU A 98 -11.25 -6.61 -6.62
C GLU A 98 -9.87 -6.49 -5.96
N TYR A 99 -9.47 -5.27 -5.58
CA TYR A 99 -8.23 -5.04 -4.86
C TYR A 99 -8.16 -5.82 -3.54
N LEU A 100 -9.25 -5.82 -2.76
CA LEU A 100 -9.34 -6.58 -1.51
C LEU A 100 -9.24 -8.09 -1.74
N ALA A 101 -9.89 -8.60 -2.79
CA ALA A 101 -9.83 -10.01 -3.17
C ALA A 101 -8.40 -10.42 -3.58
N ARG A 102 -7.71 -9.58 -4.35
CA ARG A 102 -6.30 -9.79 -4.72
C ARG A 102 -5.39 -9.81 -3.50
N LEU A 103 -5.56 -8.87 -2.58
CA LEU A 103 -4.79 -8.83 -1.33
C LEU A 103 -5.02 -10.10 -0.48
N GLN A 104 -6.27 -10.59 -0.44
CA GLN A 104 -6.60 -11.83 0.24
C GLN A 104 -5.93 -13.04 -0.42
N ALA A 105 -6.00 -13.16 -1.75
CA ALA A 105 -5.37 -14.24 -2.51
C ALA A 105 -3.86 -14.29 -2.26
N LEU A 106 -3.19 -13.13 -2.29
CA LEU A 106 -1.75 -13.03 -2.00
C LEU A 106 -1.41 -13.53 -0.58
N GLY A 107 -2.28 -13.30 0.40
CA GLY A 107 -2.10 -13.80 1.77
C GLY A 107 -2.27 -15.32 1.89
N GLN A 108 -3.08 -15.94 1.03
CA GLN A 108 -3.30 -17.40 1.02
C GLN A 108 -2.16 -18.16 0.33
N GLU A 109 -1.49 -17.56 -0.66
CA GLU A 109 -0.38 -18.19 -1.39
C GLU A 109 0.86 -18.47 -0.53
N LYS A 110 1.01 -17.83 0.64
CA LYS A 110 2.12 -18.06 1.58
C LYS A 110 1.62 -18.23 3.01
N PRO A 111 1.03 -19.40 3.35
CA PRO A 111 0.44 -19.67 4.64
C PRO A 111 1.55 -19.87 5.67
N GLY A 112 1.85 -18.82 6.43
CA GLY A 112 2.87 -18.90 7.48
C GLY A 112 2.69 -17.97 8.68
N PHE A 113 1.82 -16.95 8.62
CA PHE A 113 1.72 -15.99 9.72
C PHE A 113 0.44 -15.11 9.71
N LEU A 114 -0.73 -15.71 9.49
CA LEU A 114 -1.99 -15.06 9.88
C LEU A 114 -2.30 -15.48 11.32
N PRO A 115 -2.19 -14.60 12.34
CA PRO A 115 -2.82 -14.89 13.62
C PRO A 115 -4.34 -14.91 13.42
N GLN A 116 -4.99 -15.88 14.07
CA GLN A 116 -6.43 -16.09 14.07
C GLN A 116 -7.20 -14.86 14.52
#